data_AF-A0A8C1VDE6-F1
#
_entry.id   AF-A0A8C1VDE6-F1
#
_cell.length_a   1.000
_cell.length_b   1.000
_cell.length_c   1.000
_cell.angle_alpha   90.00
_cell.angle_beta   90.00
_cell.angle_gamma   90.00
#
_symmetry.space_group_name_H-M   'P 1'
#
loop_
_entity.id
_entity.type
_entity.pdbx_description
1 polymer ?
#
loop_
_entity_poly.entity_id
_entity_poly.type
_entity_poly.pdbx_seq_one_letter_code
_entity_poly.pdbx_strand_id
1 'polypeptide(L)'
;MLLCSEYLNILHPECEYIFQLARDEQRCLREITDLGNLSSSSGCLPVWDAVVCWPRAAVGETVHLLCPAVFSLFKNNTGIVSRNCTAGGWSHPFPPYHEACIVEDEIPEESYFATVKLIYTVGYGASLLSLSFAVVILLLFRRLHCARNYIHMQLFFTFILKSVAVFVKDATLFSSEDTDHCTLSTAACKASVVFCHYCVMTNFFWLLVEAVYLNSLLVSDFPRSRRCLWSFALLGWGFPLICIILWICSRLYFEDTECWDINEDSPYWWIIKGPIVVSIGVNFLLFMNIIRILVQKLNPRLIQFNNSAQYRRLTKSTLLLIPLFGTHYMVFNFLPDYFNVSLRLCIELCLGSFQGLIVAVLYCFLNQEVQKEIRLCWMRYQEGSYAVVPVGAKGSQMDTPF
;
A
#
# COMPACT_ATOMS: atom_id res chain seq x y z
N MET A 1 4.27 -6.48 7.63
CA MET A 1 5.50 -6.20 6.86
C MET A 1 5.31 -6.88 5.51
N LEU A 2 5.08 -6.09 4.44
CA LEU A 2 4.59 -6.49 3.09
C LEU A 2 3.06 -6.55 2.89
N LEU A 3 2.37 -5.58 3.48
CA LEU A 3 0.91 -5.49 3.59
C LEU A 3 0.12 -5.25 2.28
N CYS A 4 0.79 -5.16 1.13
CA CYS A 4 0.10 -5.17 -0.16
C CYS A 4 -0.07 -6.58 -0.72
N SER A 5 0.87 -7.49 -0.45
CA SER A 5 0.86 -8.84 -1.03
C SER A 5 0.16 -9.83 -0.11
N GLU A 6 0.44 -9.85 1.20
CA GLU A 6 -0.11 -10.89 2.08
C GLU A 6 -1.60 -10.72 2.46
N TYR A 7 -2.17 -9.52 2.39
CA TYR A 7 -3.51 -9.23 2.94
C TYR A 7 -4.51 -8.65 1.94
N LEU A 8 -4.05 -8.38 0.73
CA LEU A 8 -4.94 -8.34 -0.44
C LEU A 8 -4.89 -9.68 -1.20
N ASN A 9 -4.44 -10.75 -0.53
CA ASN A 9 -4.53 -12.15 -0.97
C ASN A 9 -5.98 -12.68 -1.04
N ILE A 10 -6.97 -11.80 -1.08
CA ILE A 10 -8.30 -12.11 -1.57
C ILE A 10 -8.47 -11.32 -2.87
N LEU A 11 -7.59 -11.58 -3.84
CA LEU A 11 -7.92 -11.30 -5.22
C LEU A 11 -9.06 -12.27 -5.57
N HIS A 12 -10.20 -11.71 -5.97
CA HIS A 12 -11.45 -12.37 -6.34
C HIS A 12 -11.31 -13.89 -6.52
N PRO A 13 -11.80 -14.73 -5.58
CA PRO A 13 -12.04 -16.14 -5.87
C PRO A 13 -12.86 -16.33 -7.16
N GLU A 14 -13.58 -15.29 -7.61
CA GLU A 14 -14.34 -15.24 -8.85
C GLU A 14 -13.47 -15.15 -10.12
N CYS A 15 -12.29 -14.51 -10.11
CA CYS A 15 -11.49 -14.34 -11.34
C CYS A 15 -10.73 -15.61 -11.71
N GLU A 16 -10.06 -16.26 -10.74
CA GLU A 16 -9.45 -17.58 -10.94
C GLU A 16 -10.52 -18.61 -11.33
N TYR A 17 -11.70 -18.52 -10.70
CA TYR A 17 -12.88 -19.31 -11.07
C TYR A 17 -13.31 -19.07 -12.53
N ILE A 18 -13.49 -17.81 -12.95
CA ILE A 18 -13.88 -17.46 -14.32
C ILE A 18 -12.85 -17.95 -15.34
N PHE A 19 -11.55 -17.78 -15.06
CA PHE A 19 -10.48 -18.22 -15.95
C PHE A 19 -10.40 -19.75 -16.07
N GLN A 20 -10.53 -20.47 -14.96
CA GLN A 20 -10.54 -21.93 -14.98
C GLN A 20 -11.78 -22.47 -15.69
N LEU A 21 -12.95 -21.86 -15.46
CA LEU A 21 -14.20 -22.22 -16.14
C LEU A 21 -14.11 -21.97 -17.66
N ALA A 22 -13.53 -20.85 -18.09
CA ALA A 22 -13.29 -20.55 -19.50
C ALA A 22 -12.30 -21.54 -20.15
N ARG A 23 -11.28 -21.99 -19.42
CA ARG A 23 -10.33 -23.02 -19.87
C ARG A 23 -11.01 -24.37 -20.05
N ASP A 24 -11.87 -24.75 -19.11
CA ASP A 24 -12.61 -26.01 -19.15
C ASP A 24 -13.69 -25.98 -20.26
N GLU A 25 -14.35 -24.84 -20.48
CA GLU A 25 -15.23 -24.60 -21.62
C GLU A 25 -14.50 -24.81 -22.95
N GLN A 26 -13.33 -24.17 -23.12
CA GLN A 26 -12.53 -24.32 -24.34
C GLN A 26 -12.08 -25.77 -24.57
N ARG A 27 -11.74 -26.51 -23.50
CA ARG A 27 -11.39 -27.93 -23.61
C ARG A 27 -12.59 -28.74 -24.07
N CYS A 28 -13.76 -28.52 -23.47
CA CYS A 28 -15.00 -29.20 -23.84
C CYS A 28 -15.42 -28.94 -25.29
N LEU A 29 -15.35 -27.68 -25.73
CA LEU A 29 -15.71 -27.30 -27.10
C LEU A 29 -14.78 -27.94 -28.15
N ARG A 30 -13.49 -28.10 -27.84
CA ARG A 30 -12.56 -28.85 -28.70
C ARG A 30 -12.93 -30.33 -28.78
N GLU A 31 -13.20 -30.97 -27.64
CA GLU A 31 -13.62 -32.37 -27.59
C GLU A 31 -14.94 -32.62 -28.35
N ILE A 32 -15.91 -31.71 -28.23
CA ILE A 32 -17.17 -31.74 -28.98
C ILE A 32 -16.90 -31.67 -30.50
N THR A 33 -16.00 -30.77 -30.92
CA THR A 33 -15.66 -30.57 -32.33
C THR A 33 -14.94 -31.78 -32.92
N ASP A 34 -14.01 -32.37 -32.16
CA ASP A 34 -13.27 -33.56 -32.57
C ASP A 34 -14.19 -34.80 -32.69
N LEU A 35 -15.15 -34.96 -31.76
CA LEU A 35 -16.14 -36.04 -31.81
C LEU A 35 -17.18 -35.85 -32.93
N GLY A 36 -17.51 -34.61 -33.27
CA GLY A 36 -18.48 -34.28 -34.33
C GLY A 36 -18.06 -34.77 -35.72
N ASN A 37 -16.75 -34.93 -35.96
CA ASN A 37 -16.20 -35.46 -37.21
C ASN A 37 -16.24 -37.00 -37.30
N LEU A 38 -16.60 -37.69 -36.21
CA LEU A 38 -16.47 -39.13 -36.06
C LEU A 38 -17.74 -39.78 -35.47
N SER A 39 -18.93 -39.58 -36.05
CA SER A 39 -19.96 -40.64 -36.22
C SER A 39 -21.40 -40.14 -36.37
N SER A 40 -22.12 -40.86 -37.23
CA SER A 40 -23.53 -41.21 -37.12
C SER A 40 -23.85 -41.95 -35.80
N SER A 41 -24.86 -41.54 -35.03
CA SER A 41 -25.84 -42.41 -34.32
C SER A 41 -26.38 -41.87 -32.97
N SER A 42 -27.57 -42.39 -32.65
CA SER A 42 -28.38 -42.35 -31.43
C SER A 42 -27.65 -42.23 -30.09
N GLY A 43 -28.22 -41.44 -29.18
CA GLY A 43 -27.71 -41.15 -27.83
C GLY A 43 -27.75 -39.65 -27.53
N CYS A 44 -27.24 -39.24 -26.37
CA CYS A 44 -27.06 -37.84 -26.03
C CYS A 44 -25.65 -37.40 -26.38
N LEU A 45 -25.55 -36.28 -27.11
CA LEU A 45 -24.28 -35.69 -27.54
C LEU A 45 -23.56 -34.99 -26.38
N PRO A 46 -22.22 -34.85 -26.43
CA PRO A 46 -21.50 -34.11 -25.42
C PRO A 46 -21.93 -32.63 -25.43
N VAL A 47 -22.07 -32.03 -24.25
CA VAL A 47 -22.56 -30.65 -24.12
C VAL A 47 -21.87 -29.94 -22.97
N TRP A 48 -21.55 -28.67 -23.19
CA TRP A 48 -21.13 -27.75 -22.13
C TRP A 48 -22.37 -27.08 -21.54
N ASP A 49 -22.52 -27.12 -20.22
CA ASP A 49 -23.68 -26.55 -19.51
C ASP A 49 -23.33 -25.32 -18.66
N ALA A 50 -22.25 -24.63 -19.02
CA ALA A 50 -21.66 -23.51 -18.29
C ALA A 50 -21.00 -23.87 -16.95
N VAL A 51 -20.96 -25.15 -16.55
CA VAL A 51 -20.28 -25.59 -15.32
C VAL A 51 -19.36 -26.78 -15.54
N VAL A 52 -19.83 -27.83 -16.23
CA VAL A 52 -19.06 -29.04 -16.51
C VAL A 52 -19.29 -29.52 -17.95
N CYS A 53 -18.31 -30.25 -18.47
CA CYS A 53 -18.43 -30.90 -19.77
C CYS A 53 -19.11 -32.26 -19.62
N TRP A 54 -20.31 -32.41 -20.17
CA TRP A 54 -21.01 -33.69 -20.18
C TRP A 54 -20.50 -34.55 -21.34
N PRO A 55 -19.98 -35.76 -21.07
CA PRO A 55 -19.52 -36.68 -22.12
C PRO A 55 -20.70 -37.29 -22.87
N ARG A 56 -20.44 -37.94 -24.01
CA ARG A 56 -21.46 -38.70 -24.74
C ARG A 56 -22.04 -39.82 -23.87
N ALA A 57 -23.35 -40.05 -23.95
CA ALA A 57 -24.04 -41.13 -23.23
C ALA A 57 -25.09 -41.83 -24.09
N ALA A 58 -25.33 -43.10 -23.81
CA ALA A 58 -26.40 -43.88 -24.44
C ALA A 58 -27.77 -43.57 -23.83
N VAL A 59 -28.86 -43.78 -24.59
CA VAL A 59 -30.22 -43.59 -24.06
C VAL A 59 -30.48 -44.56 -22.91
N GLY A 60 -30.87 -44.03 -21.75
CA GLY A 60 -31.07 -44.76 -20.49
C GLY A 60 -29.85 -44.76 -19.55
N GLU A 61 -28.72 -44.21 -19.99
CA GLU A 61 -27.51 -44.10 -19.17
C GLU A 61 -27.54 -42.85 -18.27
N THR A 62 -27.13 -43.02 -17.01
CA THR A 62 -26.95 -41.92 -16.06
C THR A 62 -25.47 -41.66 -15.86
N VAL A 63 -25.04 -40.43 -16.11
CA VAL A 63 -23.65 -40.00 -15.97
C VAL A 63 -23.51 -39.22 -14.66
N HIS A 64 -22.44 -39.51 -13.93
CA HIS A 64 -22.09 -38.85 -12.67
C HIS A 64 -20.75 -38.12 -12.85
N LEU A 65 -20.72 -36.83 -12.52
CA LEU A 65 -19.52 -36.02 -12.56
C LEU A 65 -19.29 -35.39 -11.19
N LEU A 66 -18.01 -35.23 -10.83
CA LEU A 66 -17.64 -34.49 -9.62
C LEU A 66 -17.76 -32.99 -9.90
N CYS A 67 -18.07 -32.21 -8.86
CA CYS A 67 -17.94 -30.77 -8.90
C CYS A 67 -16.50 -30.41 -9.33
N PRO A 68 -16.31 -29.37 -10.16
CA PRO A 68 -14.98 -28.87 -10.52
C PRO A 68 -14.10 -28.65 -9.29
N ALA A 69 -12.80 -28.91 -9.42
CA ALA A 69 -11.82 -28.74 -8.34
C ALA A 69 -11.83 -27.32 -7.73
N VAL A 70 -12.34 -26.33 -8.46
CA VAL A 70 -12.54 -24.96 -7.96
C VAL A 70 -13.50 -24.90 -6.77
N PHE A 71 -14.53 -25.75 -6.71
CA PHE A 71 -15.43 -25.83 -5.55
C PHE A 71 -14.79 -26.56 -4.35
N SER A 72 -13.71 -27.33 -4.58
CA SER A 72 -12.98 -28.02 -3.52
C SER A 72 -12.00 -27.14 -2.74
N LEU A 73 -11.71 -25.92 -3.24
CA LEU A 73 -10.93 -24.91 -2.50
C LEU A 73 -11.62 -24.47 -1.20
N PHE A 74 -12.96 -24.57 -1.15
CA PHE A 74 -13.76 -24.13 -0.01
C PHE A 74 -14.14 -25.28 0.95
N LYS A 75 -14.02 -26.55 0.53
CA LYS A 75 -14.20 -27.73 1.40
C LYS A 75 -13.61 -28.99 0.77
N ASN A 76 -13.08 -29.89 1.58
CA ASN A 76 -12.52 -31.19 1.17
C ASN A 76 -13.58 -32.24 0.73
N ASN A 77 -14.80 -31.79 0.38
CA ASN A 77 -15.88 -32.64 -0.09
C ASN A 77 -16.15 -32.38 -1.57
N THR A 78 -15.90 -33.38 -2.39
CA THR A 78 -16.24 -33.39 -3.81
C THR A 78 -17.71 -33.75 -3.96
N GLY A 79 -18.57 -32.74 -4.12
CA GLY A 79 -19.96 -32.95 -4.51
C GLY A 79 -20.08 -33.71 -5.83
N ILE A 80 -21.16 -34.47 -6.02
CA ILE A 80 -21.43 -35.22 -7.26
C ILE A 80 -22.74 -34.72 -7.87
N VAL A 81 -22.70 -34.40 -9.16
CA VAL A 81 -23.86 -34.01 -9.96
C VAL A 81 -24.11 -35.07 -11.01
N SER A 82 -25.39 -35.38 -11.27
CA SER A 82 -25.79 -36.42 -12.22
C SER A 82 -26.80 -35.94 -13.26
N ARG A 83 -26.72 -36.49 -14.48
CA ARG A 83 -27.72 -36.31 -15.54
C ARG A 83 -28.03 -37.64 -16.20
N ASN A 84 -29.28 -37.81 -16.59
CA ASN A 84 -29.78 -38.98 -17.30
C ASN A 84 -29.97 -38.65 -18.79
N CYS A 85 -29.49 -39.53 -19.67
CA CYS A 85 -29.72 -39.42 -21.09
C CYS A 85 -31.06 -40.07 -21.48
N THR A 86 -32.02 -39.28 -21.95
CA THR A 86 -33.34 -39.76 -22.38
C THR A 86 -33.45 -39.78 -23.90
N ALA A 87 -34.51 -40.41 -24.44
CA ALA A 87 -34.79 -40.39 -25.88
C ALA A 87 -35.02 -38.96 -26.44
N GLY A 88 -35.33 -37.99 -25.56
CA GLY A 88 -35.46 -36.57 -25.90
C GLY A 88 -34.22 -35.71 -25.61
N GLY A 89 -33.10 -36.32 -25.19
CA GLY A 89 -31.86 -35.62 -24.81
C GLY A 89 -31.56 -35.65 -23.31
N TRP A 90 -30.68 -34.75 -22.86
CA TRP A 90 -30.21 -34.67 -21.47
C TRP A 90 -31.29 -34.18 -20.50
N SER A 91 -31.45 -34.84 -19.36
CA SER A 91 -32.27 -34.35 -18.24
C SER A 91 -31.63 -33.11 -17.57
N HIS A 92 -32.35 -32.45 -16.66
CA HIS A 92 -31.75 -31.45 -15.78
C HIS A 92 -30.75 -32.10 -14.79
N PRO A 93 -29.70 -31.38 -14.35
CA PRO A 93 -28.76 -31.85 -13.34
C PRO A 93 -29.45 -32.10 -11.99
N PHE A 94 -29.08 -33.18 -11.33
CA PHE A 94 -29.60 -33.55 -10.01
C PHE A 94 -28.49 -34.10 -9.09
N PRO A 95 -28.39 -33.65 -7.83
CA PRO A 95 -29.05 -32.47 -7.27
C PRO A 95 -28.57 -31.17 -7.94
N PRO A 96 -29.32 -30.05 -7.84
CA PRO A 96 -28.91 -28.76 -8.38
C PRO A 96 -27.50 -28.35 -7.90
N TYR A 97 -26.75 -27.63 -8.73
CA TYR A 97 -25.37 -27.25 -8.41
C TYR A 97 -25.20 -26.53 -7.06
N HIS A 98 -26.16 -25.70 -6.65
CA HIS A 98 -26.12 -24.97 -5.37
C HIS A 98 -26.25 -25.89 -4.14
N GLU A 99 -26.85 -27.07 -4.29
CA GLU A 99 -26.93 -28.09 -3.22
C GLU A 99 -25.76 -29.07 -3.30
N ALA A 100 -25.31 -29.41 -4.51
CA ALA A 100 -24.24 -30.38 -4.73
C ALA A 100 -22.85 -29.79 -4.43
N CYS A 101 -22.61 -28.54 -4.81
CA CYS A 101 -21.31 -27.86 -4.72
C CYS A 101 -21.42 -26.68 -3.72
N ILE A 102 -21.56 -27.01 -2.42
CA ILE A 102 -21.76 -26.02 -1.35
C ILE A 102 -20.53 -25.12 -1.19
N VAL A 103 -20.73 -23.81 -1.34
CA VAL A 103 -19.80 -22.77 -0.86
C VAL A 103 -20.36 -22.28 0.48
N GLU A 104 -19.63 -22.50 1.58
CA GLU A 104 -20.05 -22.00 2.89
C GLU A 104 -19.80 -20.49 2.93
N ASP A 105 -20.86 -19.68 2.88
CA ASP A 105 -20.83 -18.25 3.21
C ASP A 105 -20.58 -18.09 4.73
N GLU A 106 -19.38 -18.41 5.21
CA GLU A 106 -18.96 -18.00 6.54
C GLU A 106 -18.67 -16.49 6.53
N ILE A 107 -19.72 -15.70 6.73
CA ILE A 107 -19.67 -14.25 6.92
C ILE A 107 -19.50 -13.91 8.42
N PRO A 108 -18.30 -14.03 9.00
CA PRO A 108 -17.86 -13.13 10.07
C PRO A 108 -16.76 -12.16 9.63
N GLU A 109 -16.00 -12.48 8.57
CA GLU A 109 -14.75 -11.76 8.24
C GLU A 109 -14.96 -10.43 7.50
N GLU A 110 -16.05 -10.28 6.73
CA GLU A 110 -16.36 -9.05 5.98
C GLU A 110 -16.37 -7.79 6.87
N SER A 111 -16.91 -7.90 8.09
CA SER A 111 -17.00 -6.77 9.02
C SER A 111 -15.63 -6.26 9.50
N TYR A 112 -14.67 -7.18 9.67
CA TYR A 112 -13.30 -6.87 10.06
C TYR A 112 -12.54 -6.23 8.91
N PHE A 113 -12.67 -6.77 7.69
CA PHE A 113 -12.03 -6.23 6.49
C PHE A 113 -12.54 -4.82 6.14
N ALA A 114 -13.86 -4.59 6.21
CA ALA A 114 -14.46 -3.28 5.98
C ALA A 114 -13.95 -2.24 7.00
N THR A 115 -13.85 -2.63 8.28
CA THR A 115 -13.34 -1.76 9.34
C THR A 115 -11.86 -1.40 9.12
N VAL A 116 -11.02 -2.38 8.80
CA VAL A 116 -9.60 -2.16 8.50
C VAL A 116 -9.44 -1.30 7.25
N LYS A 117 -10.26 -1.53 6.21
CA LYS A 117 -10.30 -0.73 4.98
C LYS A 117 -10.62 0.72 5.24
N LEU A 118 -11.64 0.98 6.05
CA LEU A 118 -12.00 2.33 6.46
C LEU A 118 -10.85 3.02 7.20
N ILE A 119 -10.23 2.34 8.17
CA ILE A 119 -9.18 2.94 9.01
C ILE A 119 -7.95 3.31 8.17
N TYR A 120 -7.44 2.40 7.33
CA TYR A 120 -6.25 2.72 6.53
C TYR A 120 -6.56 3.77 5.46
N THR A 121 -7.77 3.77 4.89
CA THR A 121 -8.20 4.76 3.88
C THR A 121 -8.23 6.15 4.48
N VAL A 122 -8.84 6.30 5.66
CA VAL A 122 -8.86 7.56 6.42
C VAL A 122 -7.43 7.98 6.79
N GLY A 123 -6.60 7.03 7.26
CA GLY A 123 -5.22 7.29 7.64
C GLY A 123 -4.37 7.81 6.48
N TYR A 124 -4.36 7.11 5.34
CA TYR A 124 -3.62 7.52 4.15
C TYR A 124 -4.18 8.80 3.53
N GLY A 125 -5.50 8.98 3.52
CA GLY A 125 -6.15 10.21 3.05
C GLY A 125 -5.74 11.44 3.89
N ALA A 126 -5.81 11.33 5.22
CA ALA A 126 -5.37 12.40 6.13
C ALA A 126 -3.87 12.70 5.99
N SER A 127 -3.04 11.66 5.89
CA SER A 127 -1.60 11.80 5.64
C SER A 127 -1.32 12.51 4.31
N LEU A 128 -2.00 12.13 3.23
CA LEU A 128 -1.83 12.72 1.89
C LEU A 128 -2.17 14.21 1.88
N LEU A 129 -3.31 14.60 2.46
CA LEU A 129 -3.72 16.01 2.53
C LEU A 129 -2.73 16.85 3.35
N SER A 130 -2.36 16.36 4.53
CA SER A 130 -1.43 17.03 5.43
C SER A 130 -0.05 17.22 4.81
N LEU A 131 0.50 16.16 4.20
CA LEU A 131 1.81 16.20 3.55
C LEU A 131 1.81 17.11 2.32
N SER A 132 0.74 17.09 1.52
CA SER A 132 0.60 17.97 0.36
C SER A 132 0.65 19.43 0.78
N PHE A 133 -0.07 19.79 1.84
CA PHE A 133 -0.02 21.15 2.40
C PHE A 133 1.36 21.52 2.96
N ALA A 134 2.02 20.58 3.65
CA ALA A 134 3.39 20.78 4.15
C ALA A 134 4.41 21.02 3.02
N VAL A 135 4.33 20.25 1.94
CA VAL A 135 5.17 20.42 0.73
C VAL A 135 4.93 21.79 0.10
N VAL A 136 3.66 22.20 -0.05
CA VAL A 136 3.32 23.53 -0.59
C VAL A 136 3.91 24.65 0.27
N ILE A 137 3.77 24.59 1.60
CA ILE A 137 4.36 25.58 2.52
C ILE A 137 5.87 25.68 2.30
N LEU A 138 6.58 24.55 2.32
CA LEU A 138 8.03 24.53 2.20
C LEU A 138 8.54 25.00 0.83
N LEU A 139 7.76 24.80 -0.24
CA LEU A 139 8.07 25.34 -1.58
C LEU A 139 7.82 26.85 -1.71
N LEU A 140 6.77 27.37 -1.07
CA LEU A 140 6.42 28.79 -1.13
C LEU A 140 7.45 29.65 -0.39
N PHE A 141 7.93 29.20 0.77
CA PHE A 141 8.90 29.94 1.56
C PHE A 141 10.33 29.62 1.12
N ARG A 142 10.80 30.31 0.07
CA ARG A 142 12.18 30.17 -0.45
C ARG A 142 13.27 30.34 0.62
N ARG A 143 12.99 31.06 1.71
CA ARG A 143 13.90 31.26 2.85
C ARG A 143 14.18 29.95 3.62
N LEU A 144 13.30 28.97 3.52
CA LEU A 144 13.43 27.65 4.14
C LEU A 144 14.17 26.64 3.25
N HIS A 145 14.62 27.03 2.05
CA HIS A 145 15.37 26.13 1.16
C HIS A 145 16.79 25.89 1.71
N CYS A 146 16.92 24.84 2.50
CA CYS A 146 18.17 24.36 3.11
C CYS A 146 18.39 22.90 2.74
N ALA A 147 19.63 22.40 2.82
CA ALA A 147 19.94 20.99 2.52
C ALA A 147 19.10 20.01 3.38
N ARG A 148 18.88 20.33 4.65
CA ARG A 148 18.01 19.55 5.55
C ARG A 148 16.56 19.52 5.04
N ASN A 149 16.01 20.71 4.73
CA ASN A 149 14.63 20.82 4.27
C ASN A 149 14.45 20.19 2.88
N TYR A 150 15.48 20.15 2.04
CA TYR A 150 15.45 19.38 0.80
C TYR A 150 15.29 17.87 1.05
N ILE A 151 16.04 17.29 1.99
CA ILE A 151 15.89 15.87 2.35
C ILE A 151 14.49 15.60 2.92
N HIS A 152 13.97 16.46 3.80
CA HIS A 152 12.61 16.34 4.32
C HIS A 152 11.55 16.45 3.21
N MET A 153 11.73 17.34 2.24
CA MET A 153 10.83 17.47 1.10
C MET A 153 10.79 16.21 0.23
N GLN A 154 11.94 15.61 -0.04
CA GLN A 154 12.02 14.34 -0.75
C GLN A 154 11.34 13.23 0.04
N LEU A 155 11.57 13.16 1.36
CA LEU A 155 10.87 12.21 2.22
C LEU A 155 9.34 12.39 2.17
N PHE A 156 8.83 13.63 2.29
CA PHE A 156 7.40 13.90 2.20
C PHE A 156 6.83 13.47 0.86
N PHE A 157 7.57 13.74 -0.23
CA PHE A 157 7.18 13.30 -1.55
C PHE A 157 7.11 11.78 -1.65
N THR A 158 8.03 11.02 -1.04
CA THR A 158 7.90 9.54 -1.00
C THR A 158 6.68 9.06 -0.22
N PHE A 159 6.29 9.73 0.86
CA PHE A 159 5.07 9.37 1.59
C PHE A 159 3.80 9.68 0.78
N ILE A 160 3.79 10.78 0.03
CA ILE A 160 2.72 11.12 -0.92
C ILE A 160 2.63 10.03 -1.99
N LEU A 161 3.76 9.69 -2.65
CA LEU A 161 3.80 8.64 -3.66
C LEU A 161 3.36 7.29 -3.12
N LYS A 162 3.80 6.91 -1.91
CA LYS A 162 3.36 5.67 -1.24
C LYS A 162 1.84 5.66 -1.03
N SER A 163 1.27 6.76 -0.55
CA SER A 163 -0.18 6.87 -0.30
C SER A 163 -0.97 6.79 -1.62
N VAL A 164 -0.52 7.52 -2.65
CA VAL A 164 -1.11 7.47 -4.00
C VAL A 164 -0.99 6.07 -4.60
N ALA A 165 0.14 5.40 -4.44
CA ALA A 165 0.35 4.05 -4.96
C ALA A 165 -0.60 3.04 -4.30
N VAL A 166 -0.86 3.17 -2.99
CA VAL A 166 -1.85 2.34 -2.29
C VAL A 166 -3.26 2.60 -2.84
N PHE A 167 -3.64 3.86 -3.07
CA PHE A 167 -4.95 4.18 -3.65
C PHE A 167 -5.09 3.70 -5.10
N VAL A 168 -4.05 3.84 -5.92
CA VAL A 168 -4.04 3.31 -7.28
C VAL A 168 -4.16 1.79 -7.25
N LYS A 169 -3.43 1.11 -6.36
CA LYS A 169 -3.54 -0.35 -6.20
C LYS A 169 -4.97 -0.75 -5.81
N ASP A 170 -5.57 -0.09 -4.81
CA ASP A 170 -6.94 -0.34 -4.36
C ASP A 170 -7.95 -0.08 -5.49
N ALA A 171 -7.83 1.05 -6.21
CA ALA A 171 -8.71 1.36 -7.33
C ALA A 171 -8.60 0.37 -8.49
N THR A 172 -7.39 -0.13 -8.78
CA THR A 172 -7.20 -1.16 -9.83
C THR A 172 -7.68 -2.54 -9.42
N LEU A 173 -7.66 -2.85 -8.12
CA LEU A 173 -8.01 -4.17 -7.60
C LEU A 173 -9.50 -4.28 -7.23
N PHE A 174 -10.18 -3.16 -6.98
CA PHE A 174 -11.61 -3.10 -6.59
C PHE A 174 -12.48 -2.27 -7.54
N SER A 175 -12.11 -2.08 -8.81
CA SER A 175 -12.96 -1.35 -9.76
C SER A 175 -14.23 -2.15 -10.08
N SER A 176 -15.38 -1.67 -9.60
CA SER A 176 -16.81 -1.99 -9.88
C SER A 176 -17.15 -3.18 -10.80
N GLU A 177 -18.05 -4.06 -10.31
CA GLU A 177 -18.70 -5.29 -10.86
C GLU A 177 -19.10 -5.36 -12.35
N ASP A 178 -19.04 -4.27 -13.12
CA ASP A 178 -19.48 -4.25 -14.51
C ASP A 178 -18.29 -4.04 -15.45
N THR A 179 -18.13 -4.97 -16.40
CA THR A 179 -17.26 -4.97 -17.62
C THR A 179 -15.85 -5.60 -17.53
N ASP A 180 -15.68 -6.78 -18.16
CA ASP A 180 -14.44 -7.37 -18.70
C ASP A 180 -13.14 -7.12 -17.91
N HIS A 181 -13.19 -7.34 -16.60
CA HIS A 181 -12.05 -7.11 -15.69
C HIS A 181 -10.87 -8.04 -15.96
N CYS A 182 -11.04 -9.22 -16.55
CA CYS A 182 -10.02 -10.25 -16.52
C CYS A 182 -8.74 -9.97 -17.33
N THR A 183 -8.78 -9.19 -18.43
CA THR A 183 -7.60 -8.98 -19.30
C THR A 183 -6.98 -7.57 -19.18
N LEU A 184 -7.82 -6.53 -19.10
CA LEU A 184 -7.37 -5.16 -18.85
C LEU A 184 -6.85 -5.01 -17.41
N SER A 185 -7.44 -5.74 -16.44
CA SER A 185 -6.92 -5.77 -15.07
C SER A 185 -5.55 -6.43 -15.01
N THR A 186 -5.20 -7.44 -15.82
CA THR A 186 -3.88 -8.09 -15.68
C THR A 186 -2.70 -7.13 -15.89
N ALA A 187 -2.74 -6.31 -16.95
CA ALA A 187 -1.66 -5.35 -17.22
C ALA A 187 -1.68 -4.15 -16.27
N ALA A 188 -2.87 -3.61 -15.97
CA ALA A 188 -3.03 -2.51 -15.03
C ALA A 188 -2.66 -2.92 -13.59
N CYS A 189 -2.98 -4.15 -13.19
CA CYS A 189 -2.64 -4.77 -11.92
C CYS A 189 -1.14 -5.02 -11.81
N LYS A 190 -0.49 -5.62 -12.83
CA LYS A 190 0.98 -5.76 -12.86
C LYS A 190 1.67 -4.39 -12.70
N ALA A 191 1.20 -3.37 -13.43
CA ALA A 191 1.75 -2.02 -13.33
C ALA A 191 1.50 -1.38 -11.95
N SER A 192 0.30 -1.53 -11.37
CA SER A 192 -0.03 -0.95 -10.06
C SER A 192 0.75 -1.61 -8.92
N VAL A 193 0.93 -2.94 -8.99
CA VAL A 193 1.75 -3.70 -8.03
C VAL A 193 3.23 -3.29 -8.10
N VAL A 194 3.80 -3.23 -9.31
CA VAL A 194 5.18 -2.74 -9.52
C VAL A 194 5.36 -1.33 -8.97
N PHE A 195 4.43 -0.43 -9.30
CA PHE A 195 4.46 0.95 -8.83
C PHE A 195 4.38 1.03 -7.31
N CYS A 196 3.52 0.22 -6.70
CA CYS A 196 3.39 0.13 -5.25
C CYS A 196 4.69 -0.37 -4.59
N HIS A 197 5.29 -1.45 -5.07
CA HIS A 197 6.56 -1.96 -4.55
C HIS A 197 7.67 -0.92 -4.65
N TYR A 198 7.77 -0.22 -5.79
CA TYR A 198 8.74 0.86 -5.97
C TYR A 198 8.54 1.99 -4.96
N CYS A 199 7.30 2.47 -4.78
CA CYS A 199 6.99 3.56 -3.88
C CYS A 199 7.25 3.19 -2.40
N VAL A 200 6.87 1.97 -2.00
CA VAL A 200 7.12 1.46 -0.65
C VAL A 200 8.62 1.34 -0.38
N MET A 201 9.36 0.71 -1.30
CA MET A 201 10.81 0.56 -1.15
C MET A 201 11.51 1.92 -1.09
N THR A 202 11.18 2.82 -2.01
CA THR A 202 11.72 4.19 -2.05
C THR A 202 11.44 4.95 -0.76
N ASN A 203 10.25 4.81 -0.18
CA ASN A 203 9.94 5.42 1.12
C ASN A 203 10.87 4.91 2.24
N PHE A 204 11.13 3.60 2.33
CA PHE A 204 12.08 3.05 3.30
C PHE A 204 13.52 3.52 3.07
N PHE A 205 13.96 3.62 1.82
CA PHE A 205 15.31 4.12 1.51
C PHE A 205 15.46 5.62 1.80
N TRP A 206 14.43 6.43 1.59
CA TRP A 206 14.45 7.85 1.99
C TRP A 206 14.42 8.05 3.50
N LEU A 207 13.71 7.18 4.24
CA LEU A 207 13.81 7.13 5.71
C LEU A 207 15.23 6.82 6.17
N LEU A 208 15.91 5.86 5.52
CA LEU A 208 17.31 5.54 5.79
C LEU A 208 18.24 6.72 5.47
N VAL A 209 18.05 7.39 4.32
CA VAL A 209 18.82 8.57 3.92
C VAL A 209 18.71 9.69 4.96
N GLU A 210 17.49 9.96 5.46
CA GLU A 210 17.27 10.95 6.51
C GLU A 210 18.01 10.57 7.81
N ALA A 211 17.93 9.31 8.22
CA ALA A 211 18.61 8.82 9.42
C ALA A 211 20.13 8.88 9.31
N VAL A 212 20.69 8.49 8.18
CA VAL A 212 22.13 8.61 7.89
C VAL A 212 22.53 10.08 7.92
N TYR A 213 21.78 10.96 7.25
CA TYR A 213 22.05 12.39 7.22
C TYR A 213 22.04 13.02 8.62
N LEU A 214 21.03 12.71 9.45
CA LEU A 214 20.94 13.18 10.84
C LEU A 214 22.08 12.64 11.70
N ASN A 215 22.39 11.35 11.60
CA ASN A 215 23.47 10.72 12.36
C ASN A 215 24.84 11.31 11.96
N SER A 216 25.09 11.50 10.67
CA SER A 216 26.32 12.14 10.17
C SER A 216 26.47 13.56 10.71
N LEU A 217 25.39 14.35 10.75
CA LEU A 217 25.40 15.71 11.31
C LEU A 217 25.70 15.73 12.83
N LEU A 218 25.33 14.68 13.56
CA LEU A 218 25.53 14.61 15.01
C LEU A 218 26.94 14.14 15.41
N VAL A 219 27.55 13.28 14.58
CA VAL A 219 28.87 12.66 14.83
C VAL A 219 30.02 13.46 14.22
N SER A 220 29.80 14.12 13.08
CA SER A 220 30.87 14.78 12.32
C SER A 220 30.42 16.12 11.74
N ASP A 221 31.33 17.08 11.64
CA ASP A 221 31.14 18.32 10.86
C ASP A 221 31.30 18.00 9.36
N PHE A 222 30.31 17.29 8.80
CA PHE A 222 30.38 16.78 7.44
C PHE A 222 30.45 17.93 6.43
N PRO A 223 31.39 17.91 5.45
CA PRO A 223 31.48 18.96 4.45
C PRO A 223 30.22 18.96 3.59
N ARG A 224 29.53 20.10 3.56
CA ARG A 224 28.27 20.38 2.85
C ARG A 224 28.46 20.43 1.33
N SER A 225 29.02 19.37 0.76
CA SER A 225 29.35 19.24 -0.67
C SER A 225 28.14 18.80 -1.48
N ARG A 226 27.91 19.44 -2.63
CA ARG A 226 26.85 19.05 -3.58
C ARG A 226 26.94 17.59 -4.03
N ARG A 227 28.16 17.03 -4.09
CA ARG A 227 28.36 15.61 -4.44
C ARG A 227 27.72 14.67 -3.43
N CYS A 228 27.78 14.98 -2.13
CA CYS A 228 27.18 14.15 -1.08
C CYS A 228 25.65 14.13 -1.16
N LEU A 229 25.01 15.28 -1.44
CA LEU A 229 23.56 15.34 -1.66
C LEU A 229 23.12 14.53 -2.88
N TRP A 230 23.91 14.55 -3.94
CA TRP A 230 23.63 13.75 -5.14
C TRP A 230 23.77 12.24 -4.86
N SER A 231 24.78 11.82 -4.06
CA SER A 231 24.90 10.44 -3.60
C SER A 231 23.70 9.99 -2.76
N PHE A 232 23.16 10.85 -1.89
CA PHE A 232 21.94 10.53 -1.14
C PHE A 232 20.69 10.43 -2.03
N ALA A 233 20.56 11.29 -3.04
CA ALA A 233 19.47 11.19 -4.01
C ALA A 233 19.56 9.89 -4.84
N LEU A 234 20.77 9.48 -5.22
CA LEU A 234 21.03 8.23 -5.93
C LEU A 234 20.72 7.01 -5.04
N LEU A 235 21.07 7.06 -3.75
CA LEU A 235 20.71 6.02 -2.78
C LEU A 235 19.20 5.93 -2.55
N GLY A 236 18.51 7.07 -2.45
CA GLY A 236 17.08 7.14 -2.19
C GLY A 236 16.20 6.70 -3.37
N TRP A 237 16.51 7.16 -4.60
CA TRP A 237 15.69 6.89 -5.79
C TRP A 237 16.27 5.81 -6.72
N GLY A 238 17.59 5.78 -6.86
CA GLY A 238 18.28 4.92 -7.82
C GLY A 238 18.38 3.47 -7.36
N PHE A 239 18.74 3.24 -6.10
CA PHE A 239 18.85 1.87 -5.58
C PHE A 239 17.51 1.10 -5.63
N PRO A 240 16.36 1.65 -5.18
CA PRO A 240 15.06 1.01 -5.34
C PRO A 240 14.70 0.70 -6.80
N LEU A 241 15.05 1.60 -7.73
CA LEU A 241 14.79 1.40 -9.15
C LEU A 241 15.54 0.17 -9.68
N ILE A 242 16.81 0.00 -9.31
CA ILE A 242 17.63 -1.15 -9.72
C ILE A 242 17.03 -2.46 -9.18
N CYS A 243 16.64 -2.50 -7.91
CA CYS A 243 16.04 -3.69 -7.30
C CYS A 243 14.70 -4.06 -7.96
N ILE A 244 13.86 -3.07 -8.29
CA ILE A 244 12.58 -3.30 -8.97
C ILE A 244 12.80 -3.81 -10.38
N ILE A 245 13.73 -3.23 -11.15
CA ILE A 245 14.05 -3.73 -12.49
C ILE A 245 14.54 -5.18 -12.42
N LEU A 246 15.41 -5.51 -11.47
CA LEU A 246 15.90 -6.87 -11.28
C LEU A 246 14.74 -7.84 -10.97
N TRP A 247 13.83 -7.45 -10.08
CA TRP A 247 12.65 -8.25 -9.73
C TRP A 247 11.70 -8.43 -10.92
N ILE A 248 11.43 -7.38 -11.69
CA ILE A 248 10.61 -7.44 -12.92
C ILE A 248 11.23 -8.42 -13.91
N CYS A 249 12.54 -8.32 -14.17
CA CYS A 249 13.24 -9.24 -15.08
C CYS A 249 13.15 -10.69 -14.60
N SER A 250 13.31 -10.94 -13.29
CA SER A 250 13.13 -12.28 -12.72
C SER A 250 11.70 -12.78 -12.90
N ARG A 251 10.68 -11.96 -12.64
CA ARG A 251 9.27 -12.37 -12.79
C ARG A 251 8.89 -12.64 -14.25
N LEU A 252 9.31 -11.78 -15.19
CA LEU A 252 9.05 -11.97 -16.62
C LEU A 252 9.67 -13.28 -17.17
N TYR A 253 10.82 -13.71 -16.63
CA TYR A 253 11.53 -14.87 -17.15
C TYR A 253 11.07 -16.20 -16.52
N PHE A 254 10.68 -16.19 -15.25
CA PHE A 254 10.39 -17.40 -14.49
C PHE A 254 8.89 -17.62 -14.19
N GLU A 255 8.09 -16.56 -14.06
CA GLU A 255 6.72 -16.61 -13.52
C GLU A 255 5.81 -15.53 -14.17
N ASP A 256 5.70 -15.51 -15.51
CA ASP A 256 4.79 -14.58 -16.21
C ASP A 256 3.35 -15.13 -16.34
N THR A 257 2.73 -15.47 -15.21
CA THR A 257 1.33 -15.88 -15.13
C THR A 257 0.57 -14.99 -14.15
N GLU A 258 -0.66 -14.59 -14.50
CA GLU A 258 -1.55 -13.77 -13.66
C GLU A 258 -1.02 -12.39 -13.24
N CYS A 259 -1.71 -11.71 -12.31
CA CYS A 259 -1.20 -10.48 -11.70
C CYS A 259 -0.09 -10.78 -10.68
N TRP A 260 0.95 -9.94 -10.63
CA TRP A 260 2.11 -10.14 -9.76
C TRP A 260 1.91 -9.81 -8.27
N ASP A 261 0.67 -9.85 -7.75
CA ASP A 261 0.36 -9.62 -6.33
C ASP A 261 0.58 -10.90 -5.47
N ILE A 262 0.50 -12.09 -6.10
CA ILE A 262 0.68 -13.40 -5.45
C ILE A 262 2.18 -13.75 -5.38
N ASN A 263 2.67 -13.94 -4.15
CA ASN A 263 4.07 -14.21 -3.83
C ASN A 263 4.28 -15.53 -3.06
N GLU A 264 3.33 -16.46 -3.10
CA GLU A 264 3.42 -17.74 -2.36
C GLU A 264 4.69 -18.50 -2.73
N ASP A 265 5.54 -18.74 -1.71
CA ASP A 265 6.79 -19.50 -1.73
C ASP A 265 7.85 -19.15 -2.78
N SER A 266 7.70 -18.03 -3.49
CA SER A 266 8.66 -17.64 -4.54
C SER A 266 9.96 -17.08 -3.92
N PRO A 267 11.13 -17.70 -4.19
CA PRO A 267 12.42 -17.22 -3.68
C PRO A 267 12.78 -15.82 -4.22
N TYR A 268 12.20 -15.42 -5.37
CA TYR A 268 12.43 -14.13 -6.00
C TYR A 268 11.86 -12.94 -5.20
N TRP A 269 10.90 -13.20 -4.30
CA TRP A 269 10.37 -12.17 -3.41
C TRP A 269 11.43 -11.53 -2.50
N TRP A 270 12.48 -12.30 -2.16
CA TRP A 270 13.60 -11.80 -1.37
C TRP A 270 14.38 -10.67 -2.04
N ILE A 271 14.29 -10.51 -3.37
CA ILE A 271 14.91 -9.39 -4.10
C ILE A 271 14.33 -8.05 -3.65
N ILE A 272 13.04 -8.02 -3.29
CA ILE A 272 12.36 -6.83 -2.77
C ILE A 272 12.40 -6.81 -1.23
N LYS A 273 12.03 -7.94 -0.60
CA LYS A 273 11.94 -8.05 0.86
C LYS A 273 13.29 -7.81 1.54
N GLY A 274 14.36 -8.40 1.02
CA GLY A 274 15.70 -8.36 1.62
C GLY A 274 16.22 -6.93 1.82
N PRO A 275 16.32 -6.12 0.76
CA PRO A 275 16.79 -4.74 0.89
C PRO A 275 15.94 -3.86 1.83
N ILE A 276 14.62 -4.07 1.87
CA ILE A 276 13.73 -3.36 2.79
C ILE A 276 14.06 -3.75 4.25
N VAL A 277 14.18 -5.03 4.55
CA VAL A 277 14.51 -5.52 5.90
C VAL A 277 15.89 -5.02 6.34
N VAL A 278 16.89 -5.06 5.45
CA VAL A 278 18.23 -4.51 5.73
C VAL A 278 18.17 -3.01 6.02
N SER A 279 17.44 -2.25 5.20
CA SER A 279 17.25 -0.80 5.42
C SER A 279 16.64 -0.50 6.79
N ILE A 280 15.59 -1.23 7.18
CA ILE A 280 14.94 -1.09 8.48
C ILE A 280 15.91 -1.42 9.63
N GLY A 281 16.70 -2.49 9.50
CA GLY A 281 17.70 -2.87 10.49
C GLY A 281 18.79 -1.81 10.68
N VAL A 282 19.34 -1.28 9.58
CA VAL A 282 20.34 -0.20 9.64
C VAL A 282 19.73 1.07 10.24
N ASN A 283 18.50 1.40 9.87
CA ASN A 283 17.80 2.57 10.41
C ASN A 283 17.61 2.46 11.93
N PHE A 284 17.26 1.28 12.43
CA PHE A 284 17.16 1.02 13.87
C PHE A 284 18.51 1.21 14.60
N LEU A 285 19.62 0.72 14.03
CA LEU A 285 20.96 0.93 14.61
C LEU A 285 21.33 2.42 14.66
N LEU A 286 21.04 3.16 13.58
CA LEU A 286 21.26 4.60 13.53
C LEU A 286 20.40 5.34 14.55
N PHE A 287 19.13 4.95 14.70
CA PHE A 287 18.24 5.50 15.70
C PHE A 287 18.81 5.32 17.12
N MET A 288 19.26 4.12 17.48
CA MET A 288 19.87 3.86 18.79
C MET A 288 21.12 4.72 19.04
N ASN A 289 21.94 4.93 18.01
CA ASN A 289 23.11 5.82 18.08
C ASN A 289 22.70 7.29 18.27
N ILE A 290 21.69 7.77 17.55
CA ILE A 290 21.15 9.13 17.70
C ILE A 290 20.64 9.35 19.12
N ILE A 291 19.87 8.39 19.67
CA ILE A 291 19.39 8.47 21.06
C ILE A 291 20.55 8.48 22.04
N ARG A 292 21.56 7.64 21.86
CA ARG A 292 22.77 7.62 22.70
C ARG A 292 23.46 8.98 22.70
N ILE A 293 23.70 9.57 21.54
CA ILE A 293 24.35 10.88 21.40
C ILE A 293 23.49 11.98 22.01
N LEU A 294 22.17 11.95 21.79
CA LEU A 294 21.23 12.93 22.33
C LEU A 294 21.22 12.88 23.87
N VAL A 295 21.17 11.70 24.47
CA VAL A 295 21.22 11.50 25.92
C VAL A 295 22.58 11.94 26.49
N GLN A 296 23.69 11.65 25.80
CA GLN A 296 25.02 12.08 26.21
C GLN A 296 25.20 13.61 26.13
N LYS A 297 24.67 14.25 25.08
CA LYS A 297 24.67 15.72 24.95
C LYS A 297 23.73 16.40 25.95
N LEU A 298 22.73 15.68 26.46
CA LEU A 298 21.84 16.15 27.53
C LEU A 298 22.46 16.09 28.94
N ASN A 299 23.79 16.10 29.02
CA ASN A 299 24.58 15.85 30.24
C ASN A 299 24.08 16.65 31.48
N PRO A 300 24.12 16.08 32.70
CA PRO A 300 23.50 16.62 33.92
C PRO A 300 23.90 18.00 34.42
N ARG A 301 24.85 18.71 33.80
CA ARG A 301 25.33 20.00 34.32
C ARG A 301 24.31 21.14 34.17
N LEU A 302 23.25 20.93 33.36
CA LEU A 302 22.06 21.79 33.30
C LEU A 302 20.95 21.32 34.28
N ILE A 303 21.23 20.34 35.16
CA ILE A 303 20.33 19.83 36.20
C ILE A 303 20.55 20.59 37.50
N GLN A 304 20.36 21.90 37.42
CA GLN A 304 20.06 22.67 38.61
C GLN A 304 18.82 23.50 38.30
N PHE A 305 17.72 23.09 38.95
CA PHE A 305 16.50 23.86 39.24
C PHE A 305 15.16 23.71 38.47
N ASN A 306 14.98 23.01 37.32
CA ASN A 306 13.63 23.03 36.65
C ASN A 306 13.19 21.80 35.80
N ASN A 307 13.77 20.62 35.99
CA ASN A 307 13.96 19.65 34.89
C ASN A 307 12.89 18.57 34.61
N SER A 308 11.70 18.57 35.22
CA SER A 308 10.64 17.64 34.79
C SER A 308 10.03 18.03 33.44
N ALA A 309 9.89 19.32 33.17
CA ALA A 309 9.30 19.84 31.93
C ALA A 309 10.24 19.68 30.72
N GLN A 310 11.54 19.94 30.88
CA GLN A 310 12.54 19.73 29.83
C GLN A 310 12.73 18.25 29.51
N TYR A 311 12.80 17.38 30.53
CA TYR A 311 12.88 15.93 30.33
C TYR A 311 11.62 15.38 29.66
N ARG A 312 10.42 15.78 30.09
CA ARG A 312 9.15 15.40 29.44
C ARG A 312 9.06 15.91 27.99
N ARG A 313 9.61 17.09 27.69
CA ARG A 313 9.63 17.66 26.34
C ARG A 313 10.62 16.92 25.41
N LEU A 314 11.77 16.48 25.94
CA LEU A 314 12.73 15.67 25.20
C LEU A 314 12.25 14.23 25.01
N THR A 315 11.75 13.57 26.06
CA THR A 315 11.14 12.24 25.96
C THR A 315 9.95 12.25 25.02
N LYS A 316 9.13 13.32 25.01
CA LYS A 316 8.07 13.52 24.01
C LYS A 316 8.63 13.64 22.59
N SER A 317 9.71 14.40 22.38
CA SER A 317 10.38 14.53 21.08
C SER A 317 11.02 13.22 20.60
N THR A 318 11.58 12.43 21.52
CA THR A 318 12.19 11.12 21.26
C THR A 318 11.14 10.05 20.98
N LEU A 319 10.03 10.04 21.74
CA LEU A 319 8.88 9.16 21.53
C LEU A 319 8.20 9.44 20.17
N LEU A 320 8.16 10.71 19.75
CA LEU A 320 7.67 11.13 18.43
C LEU A 320 8.62 10.75 17.29
N LEU A 321 9.89 10.47 17.59
CA LEU A 321 10.91 9.99 16.65
C LEU A 321 10.81 8.47 16.39
N ILE A 322 10.14 7.71 17.27
CA ILE A 322 10.01 6.24 17.15
C ILE A 322 9.12 5.83 15.96
N PRO A 323 7.90 6.38 15.77
CA PRO A 323 7.11 6.12 14.55
C PRO A 323 7.82 6.59 13.28
N LEU A 324 8.60 7.67 13.40
CA LEU A 324 9.26 8.39 12.32
C LEU A 324 10.29 7.52 11.57
N PHE A 325 11.17 6.81 12.30
CA PHE A 325 12.20 5.95 11.70
C PHE A 325 11.71 4.54 11.34
N GLY A 326 10.42 4.27 11.36
CA GLY A 326 9.92 2.93 11.04
C GLY A 326 10.40 1.84 12.02
N THR A 327 10.79 2.21 13.24
CA THR A 327 11.25 1.23 14.24
C THR A 327 10.13 0.32 14.74
N HIS A 328 8.87 0.75 14.60
CA HIS A 328 7.70 -0.11 14.82
C HIS A 328 7.74 -1.36 13.91
N TYR A 329 8.24 -1.25 12.68
CA TYR A 329 8.40 -2.41 11.78
C TYR A 329 9.42 -3.43 12.31
N MET A 330 10.49 -2.99 12.99
CA MET A 330 11.46 -3.89 13.64
C MET A 330 10.85 -4.63 14.84
N VAL A 331 10.11 -3.90 15.69
CA VAL A 331 9.46 -4.47 16.88
C VAL A 331 8.47 -5.55 16.46
N PHE A 332 7.64 -5.29 15.45
CA PHE A 332 6.69 -6.30 14.97
C PHE A 332 7.35 -7.44 14.18
N ASN A 333 8.45 -7.22 13.45
CA ASN A 333 9.12 -8.29 12.70
C ASN A 333 9.89 -9.30 13.59
N PHE A 334 10.30 -8.88 14.78
CA PHE A 334 11.03 -9.74 15.74
C PHE A 334 10.18 -10.23 16.92
N LEU A 335 8.94 -9.73 17.06
CA LEU A 335 7.98 -10.30 18.01
C LEU A 335 7.54 -11.69 17.49
N PRO A 336 7.59 -12.73 18.32
CA PRO A 336 7.27 -14.09 17.90
C PRO A 336 5.79 -14.24 17.55
N ASP A 337 5.47 -15.17 16.64
CA ASP A 337 4.16 -15.42 16.02
C ASP A 337 3.03 -15.89 16.99
N TYR A 338 3.22 -15.75 18.30
CA TYR A 338 2.25 -16.11 19.33
C TYR A 338 1.12 -15.08 19.51
N PHE A 339 1.20 -13.91 18.86
CA PHE A 339 0.13 -12.90 18.88
C PHE A 339 -0.79 -13.03 17.66
N ASN A 340 -2.09 -12.85 17.87
CA ASN A 340 -3.11 -12.83 16.80
C ASN A 340 -2.62 -12.01 15.59
N VAL A 341 -2.37 -12.68 14.47
CA VAL A 341 -1.80 -12.09 13.24
C VAL A 341 -2.63 -10.89 12.80
N SER A 342 -3.96 -10.98 12.90
CA SER A 342 -4.92 -9.91 12.60
C SER A 342 -4.67 -8.64 13.43
N LEU A 343 -4.44 -8.75 14.75
CA LEU A 343 -4.19 -7.59 15.61
C LEU A 343 -2.84 -6.93 15.29
N ARG A 344 -1.79 -7.74 15.08
CA ARG A 344 -0.47 -7.26 14.64
C ARG A 344 -0.59 -6.48 13.33
N LEU A 345 -1.37 -7.01 12.40
CA LEU A 345 -1.66 -6.39 11.12
C LEU A 345 -2.35 -5.04 11.27
N CYS A 346 -3.44 -5.01 12.05
CA CYS A 346 -4.24 -3.82 12.26
C CYS A 346 -3.39 -2.69 12.85
N ILE A 347 -2.56 -3.01 13.85
CA ILE A 347 -1.65 -2.03 14.47
C ILE A 347 -0.60 -1.54 13.46
N GLU A 348 0.02 -2.44 12.68
CA GLU A 348 1.02 -2.06 11.67
C GLU A 348 0.40 -1.18 10.57
N LEU A 349 -0.81 -1.51 10.09
CA LEU A 349 -1.53 -0.76 9.07
C LEU A 349 -1.96 0.62 9.58
N CYS A 350 -2.46 0.68 10.82
CA CYS A 350 -2.81 1.94 11.49
C CYS A 350 -1.57 2.82 11.66
N LEU A 351 -0.51 2.31 12.29
CA LEU A 351 0.70 3.08 12.52
C LEU A 351 1.36 3.52 11.21
N GLY A 352 1.36 2.65 10.18
CA GLY A 352 1.92 2.94 8.87
C GLY A 352 1.12 3.99 8.08
N SER A 353 -0.21 3.96 8.13
CA SER A 353 -1.08 4.90 7.41
C SER A 353 -1.03 6.32 8.01
N PHE A 354 -0.97 6.44 9.34
CA PHE A 354 -0.83 7.73 10.04
C PHE A 354 0.62 8.23 10.14
N GLN A 355 1.62 7.42 9.75
CA GLN A 355 3.04 7.80 9.83
C GLN A 355 3.30 9.12 9.08
N GLY A 356 2.75 9.28 7.87
CA GLY A 356 2.91 10.48 7.06
C GLY A 356 2.35 11.75 7.72
N LEU A 357 1.18 11.64 8.37
CA LEU A 357 0.58 12.72 9.15
C LEU A 357 1.49 13.16 10.31
N ILE A 358 2.02 12.19 11.07
CA ILE A 358 2.93 12.46 12.19
C ILE A 358 4.19 13.17 11.70
N VAL A 359 4.78 12.69 10.60
CA VAL A 359 5.95 13.27 9.93
C VAL A 359 5.68 14.74 9.54
N ALA A 360 4.56 15.04 8.89
CA ALA A 360 4.18 16.39 8.48
C ALA A 360 4.01 17.35 9.67
N VAL A 361 3.35 16.89 10.73
CA VAL A 361 3.15 17.67 11.95
C VAL A 361 4.48 18.03 12.61
N LEU A 362 5.41 17.08 12.72
CA LEU A 362 6.68 17.29 13.41
C LEU A 362 7.65 18.17 12.62
N TYR A 363 7.86 17.86 11.34
CA TYR A 363 8.89 18.52 10.54
C TYR A 363 8.43 19.82 9.87
N CYS A 364 7.11 20.01 9.68
CA CYS A 364 6.55 21.22 9.09
C CYS A 364 5.76 22.06 10.12
N PHE A 365 4.64 21.57 10.66
CA PHE A 365 3.72 22.42 11.44
C PHE A 365 4.25 22.81 12.82
N LEU A 366 4.98 21.92 13.49
CA LEU A 366 5.61 22.19 14.80
C LEU A 366 7.03 22.76 14.68
N ASN A 367 7.53 22.94 13.45
CA ASN A 367 8.84 23.50 13.23
C ASN A 367 8.83 25.01 13.53
N GLN A 368 9.65 25.43 14.49
CA GLN A 368 9.71 26.82 14.95
C GLN A 368 10.15 27.78 13.84
N GLU A 369 11.00 27.34 12.91
CA GLU A 369 11.42 28.15 11.76
C GLU A 369 10.23 28.43 10.84
N VAL A 370 9.43 27.40 10.54
CA VAL A 370 8.21 27.51 9.73
C VAL A 370 7.18 28.39 10.42
N GLN A 371 6.91 28.16 11.70
CA GLN A 371 5.96 28.97 12.49
C GLN A 371 6.36 30.44 12.54
N LYS A 372 7.66 30.73 12.64
CA LYS A 372 8.18 32.11 12.64
C LYS A 372 7.95 32.78 11.29
N GLU A 373 8.26 32.11 10.18
CA GLU A 373 8.05 32.68 8.85
C GLU A 373 6.55 32.88 8.53
N ILE A 374 5.69 31.94 8.92
CA ILE A 374 4.22 32.10 8.80
C ILE A 374 3.75 33.30 9.61
N ARG A 375 4.22 33.45 10.86
CA ARG A 375 3.88 34.60 11.70
C ARG A 375 4.35 35.92 11.08
N LEU A 376 5.57 35.96 10.52
CA LEU A 376 6.08 37.15 9.84
C LEU A 376 5.25 37.49 8.59
N CYS A 377 4.83 36.49 7.82
CA CYS A 377 3.94 36.70 6.67
C CYS A 377 2.58 37.24 7.09
N TRP A 378 2.00 36.66 8.16
CA TRP A 378 0.73 37.11 8.74
C TRP A 378 0.79 38.57 9.20
N MET A 379 1.86 38.95 9.92
CA MET A 379 2.04 40.33 10.39
C MET A 379 2.14 41.31 9.20
N ARG A 380 2.88 40.96 8.13
CA ARG A 380 2.96 41.79 6.92
C ARG A 380 1.63 41.90 6.19
N TYR A 381 0.85 40.82 6.12
CA TYR A 381 -0.49 40.85 5.54
C TYR A 381 -1.43 41.76 6.34
N GLN A 382 -1.32 41.71 7.66
CA GLN A 382 -2.10 42.55 8.56
C GLN A 382 -1.70 44.03 8.41
N GLU A 383 -0.41 44.36 8.36
CA GLU A 383 0.08 45.73 8.07
C GLU A 383 -0.37 46.24 6.69
N GLY A 384 -0.33 45.39 5.65
CA GLY A 384 -0.83 45.71 4.32
C GLY A 384 -2.34 45.95 4.28
N SER A 385 -3.12 45.22 5.09
CA SER A 385 -4.57 45.42 5.21
C SER A 385 -4.93 46.73 5.92
N TYR A 386 -4.12 47.16 6.90
CA TYR A 386 -4.31 48.46 7.56
C TYR A 386 -3.84 49.65 6.70
N ALA A 387 -2.83 49.46 5.84
CA ALA A 387 -2.38 50.49 4.90
C ALA A 387 -3.38 50.81 3.77
N VAL A 388 -4.37 49.93 3.54
CA VAL A 388 -5.44 50.11 2.53
C VAL A 388 -6.66 50.84 3.10
N VAL A 389 -6.71 51.13 4.41
CA VAL A 389 -7.71 52.08 4.94
C VAL A 389 -7.24 53.49 4.53
N PRO A 390 -7.95 54.20 3.64
CA PRO A 390 -7.59 55.57 3.32
C PRO A 390 -7.73 56.39 4.59
N VAL A 391 -6.72 57.20 4.90
CA VAL A 391 -6.87 58.32 5.84
C VAL A 391 -7.95 59.22 5.26
N GLY A 392 -9.19 59.02 5.70
CA GLY A 392 -10.35 59.79 5.33
C GLY A 392 -10.16 61.24 5.78
N ALA A 393 -9.97 62.10 4.78
CA ALA A 393 -10.27 63.52 4.75
C ALA A 393 -9.84 64.36 5.96
N LYS A 394 -8.70 65.06 5.80
CA LYS A 394 -8.58 66.45 6.26
C LYS A 394 -9.71 67.26 5.61
N GLY A 395 -10.81 67.45 6.33
CA GLY A 395 -11.81 68.47 6.04
C GLY A 395 -11.25 69.83 6.45
N SER A 396 -10.84 70.62 5.46
CA SER A 396 -10.57 72.06 5.56
C SER A 396 -11.89 72.82 5.45
N GLN A 397 -12.24 73.62 6.46
CA GLN A 397 -12.97 74.90 6.44
C GLN A 397 -13.34 75.22 7.90
N MET A 398 -13.24 76.45 8.42
CA MET A 398 -13.48 77.73 7.78
C MET A 398 -12.85 78.84 8.65
N ASP A 399 -12.17 79.79 8.02
CA ASP A 399 -11.93 81.11 8.60
C ASP A 399 -13.27 81.77 8.97
N THR A 400 -13.33 82.45 10.11
CA THR A 400 -13.94 83.79 10.16
C THR A 400 -13.46 84.58 11.39
N PRO A 401 -13.33 85.91 11.23
CA PRO A 401 -12.74 86.80 12.22
C PRO A 401 -13.81 87.32 13.18
N PHE A 402 -13.45 87.58 14.45
CA PHE A 402 -13.83 88.75 15.24
C PHE A 402 -12.97 88.83 16.50
#